data_AF-A0ABD3XV47-F1
#
_entry.id   AF-A0ABD3XV47-F1
#
_cell.length_a   1.000
_cell.length_b   1.000
_cell.length_c   1.000
_cell.angle_alpha   90.00
_cell.angle_beta   90.00
_cell.angle_gamma   90.00
#
_symmetry.space_group_name_H-M   'P 1'
#
loop_
_entity.id
_entity.type
_entity.pdbx_description
1 polymer ?
#
loop_
_entity_poly.entity_id
_entity_poly.type
_entity_poly.pdbx_seq_one_letter_code
_entity_poly.pdbx_strand_id
1 'polypeptide(L)'
;MFLCICSLVITITCVDAAQVLSSEKVDVKDLAKRYLKLLESELQTCVATVSVACKKESVLTQLAALQKTLTDFESEITPDCYTNSQEYIGKRNTTISGHVCQKWKDQTPHEHPYYIFPDGSAENAGNYCRDPSNSGTPWCLTENPKTRDEDCSVPRCDTL
;
A
#
# COMPACT_ATOMS: atom_id res chain seq x y z
N MET A 1 25.59 26.86 28.07
CA MET A 1 24.50 27.77 27.65
C MET A 1 24.37 27.75 26.12
N PHE A 2 23.95 26.61 25.55
CA PHE A 2 23.77 26.44 24.08
C PHE A 2 22.47 25.68 23.74
N LEU A 3 21.57 25.52 24.70
CA LEU A 3 20.33 24.76 24.59
C LEU A 3 19.16 25.53 23.93
N CYS A 4 19.37 26.74 23.40
CA CYS A 4 18.24 27.62 23.02
C CYS A 4 18.21 28.06 21.54
N ILE A 5 19.15 27.64 20.69
CA ILE A 5 19.22 28.14 19.30
C ILE A 5 18.56 27.18 18.30
N CYS A 6 18.59 25.86 18.54
CA CYS A 6 17.94 24.88 17.65
C CYS A 6 16.41 24.97 17.64
N SER A 7 15.77 25.27 18.77
CA SER A 7 14.30 25.38 18.82
C SER A 7 13.76 26.57 18.03
N LEU A 8 14.53 27.66 17.88
CA LEU A 8 14.07 28.86 17.18
C LEU A 8 14.09 28.69 15.65
N VAL A 9 15.09 28.00 15.12
CA VAL A 9 15.21 27.77 13.67
C VAL A 9 14.15 26.78 13.18
N ILE A 10 13.84 25.75 13.98
CA ILE A 10 12.79 24.76 13.68
C ILE A 10 11.40 25.41 13.63
N THR A 11 11.13 26.40 14.48
CA THR A 11 9.85 27.12 14.45
C THR A 11 9.76 28.12 13.29
N ILE A 12 10.87 28.68 12.83
CA ILE A 12 10.85 29.70 11.77
C ILE A 12 10.60 29.09 10.39
N THR A 13 11.07 27.86 10.11
CA THR A 13 10.82 27.21 8.81
C THR A 13 9.50 26.44 8.74
N CYS A 14 8.87 26.12 9.87
CA CYS A 14 7.59 25.39 9.90
C CYS A 14 6.35 26.29 9.72
N VAL A 15 6.47 27.62 9.85
CA VAL A 15 5.29 28.53 9.85
C VAL A 15 4.85 28.94 8.44
N ASP A 16 5.73 28.91 7.42
CA ASP A 16 5.38 29.41 6.08
C ASP A 16 4.89 28.34 5.09
N ALA A 17 4.83 27.07 5.49
CA ALA A 17 4.30 26.00 4.62
C ALA A 17 2.76 25.85 4.70
N ALA A 18 2.09 26.53 5.63
CA ALA A 18 0.67 26.35 5.91
C ALA A 18 -0.28 27.23 5.07
N GLN A 19 0.23 28.15 4.24
CA GLN A 19 -0.61 29.13 3.52
C GLN A 19 -0.85 28.81 2.04
N VAL A 20 -0.34 27.70 1.51
CA VAL A 20 -0.55 27.31 0.10
C VAL A 20 -1.35 26.02 0.07
N LEU A 21 -2.35 25.95 -0.80
CA LEU A 21 -3.25 24.82 -1.13
C LEU A 21 -4.69 24.96 -0.63
N SER A 22 -5.35 26.06 -1.02
CA SER A 22 -6.73 25.96 -1.47
C SER A 22 -6.74 25.53 -2.96
N SER A 23 -7.64 24.61 -3.30
CA SER A 23 -7.97 24.13 -4.64
C SER A 23 -6.95 23.26 -5.39
N GLU A 24 -6.92 21.97 -5.10
CA GLU A 24 -6.95 20.90 -6.12
C GLU A 24 -7.18 19.53 -5.45
N LYS A 25 -7.87 18.61 -6.13
CA LYS A 25 -8.12 17.24 -5.65
C LYS A 25 -6.83 16.42 -5.70
N VAL A 26 -5.95 16.63 -4.73
CA VAL A 26 -4.68 15.89 -4.63
C VAL A 26 -4.95 14.56 -3.92
N ASP A 27 -4.60 13.44 -4.56
CA ASP A 27 -4.60 12.12 -3.93
C ASP A 27 -3.67 12.16 -2.70
N VAL A 28 -4.26 11.96 -1.53
CA VAL A 28 -3.59 12.05 -0.22
C VAL A 28 -2.38 11.11 -0.16
N LYS A 29 -2.38 9.99 -0.90
CA LYS A 29 -1.24 9.06 -0.97
C LYS A 29 -0.08 9.63 -1.78
N ASP A 30 -0.37 10.28 -2.90
CA ASP A 30 0.66 10.93 -3.71
C ASP A 30 1.21 12.18 -3.02
N LEU A 31 0.37 12.90 -2.27
CA LEU A 31 0.82 13.99 -1.42
C LEU A 31 1.73 13.47 -0.31
N ALA A 32 1.32 12.41 0.40
CA ALA A 32 2.13 11.79 1.44
C ALA A 32 3.49 11.31 0.91
N LYS A 33 3.52 10.68 -0.27
CA LYS A 33 4.77 10.24 -0.92
C LYS A 33 5.68 11.42 -1.31
N ARG A 34 5.11 12.51 -1.84
CA ARG A 34 5.88 13.72 -2.18
C ARG A 34 6.46 14.38 -0.92
N TYR A 35 5.68 14.48 0.15
CA TYR A 35 6.15 14.96 1.45
C TYR A 35 7.24 14.07 2.04
N LEU A 36 7.09 12.74 1.96
CA LEU A 36 8.10 11.79 2.45
C LEU A 36 9.43 11.98 1.71
N LYS A 37 9.38 12.15 0.40
CA LYS A 37 10.57 12.35 -0.45
C LYS A 37 11.25 13.70 -0.20
N LEU A 38 10.47 14.76 0.06
CA LEU A 38 10.99 16.07 0.47
C LEU A 38 11.69 15.97 1.83
N LEU A 39 11.05 15.35 2.82
CA LEU A 39 11.62 15.07 4.14
C LEU A 39 12.91 14.24 4.06
N GLU A 40 12.97 13.22 3.20
CA GLU A 40 14.17 12.43 2.95
C GLU A 40 15.31 13.29 2.37
N SER A 41 15.01 14.17 1.40
CA SER A 41 16.02 15.04 0.77
C SER A 41 16.56 16.12 1.73
N GLU A 42 15.70 16.68 2.58
CA GLU A 42 16.08 17.62 3.63
C GLU A 42 16.91 16.92 4.71
N LEU A 43 16.53 15.70 5.10
CA LEU A 43 17.28 14.87 6.04
C LEU A 43 18.68 14.53 5.49
N GLN A 44 18.79 14.18 4.22
CA GLN A 44 20.06 13.85 3.59
C GLN A 44 20.99 15.06 3.47
N THR A 45 20.43 16.24 3.22
CA THR A 45 21.16 17.53 3.22
C THR A 45 21.60 17.93 4.64
N CYS A 46 20.76 17.67 5.64
CA CYS A 46 21.05 17.91 7.06
C CYS A 46 22.17 16.97 7.57
N VAL A 47 22.16 15.71 7.13
CA VAL A 47 23.23 14.72 7.41
C VAL A 47 24.55 15.11 6.74
N ALA A 48 24.50 15.70 5.53
CA ALA A 48 25.68 16.12 4.79
C ALA A 48 26.36 17.39 5.36
N THR A 49 25.65 18.21 6.14
CA THR A 49 26.12 19.52 6.61
C THR A 49 26.50 19.55 8.10
N VAL A 50 26.10 18.56 8.91
CA VAL A 50 26.40 18.49 10.35
C VAL A 50 27.36 17.34 10.68
N SER A 51 28.66 17.62 10.71
CA SER A 51 29.66 16.70 11.28
C SER A 51 29.70 16.80 12.81
N VAL A 52 28.70 16.26 13.51
CA VAL A 52 28.82 15.66 14.86
C VAL A 52 27.59 14.78 15.08
N ALA A 53 27.77 13.45 15.08
CA ALA A 53 26.94 12.45 15.77
C ALA A 53 25.42 12.75 15.98
N CYS A 54 24.70 13.23 14.96
CA CYS A 54 23.28 12.88 14.88
C CYS A 54 23.31 11.36 14.70
N LYS A 55 22.86 10.62 15.72
CA LYS A 55 22.88 9.14 15.73
C LYS A 55 22.23 8.65 14.44
N LYS A 56 23.04 8.37 13.41
CA LYS A 56 22.61 7.81 12.13
C LYS A 56 21.76 6.56 12.36
N GLU A 57 22.13 5.81 13.40
CA GLU A 57 21.40 4.66 13.94
C GLU A 57 20.02 5.01 14.52
N SER A 58 19.87 6.13 15.23
CA SER A 58 18.59 6.54 15.83
C SER A 58 17.57 7.00 14.80
N VAL A 59 18.01 7.72 13.77
CA VAL A 59 17.12 8.19 12.69
C VAL A 59 16.69 7.02 11.81
N LEU A 60 17.61 6.11 11.47
CA LEU A 60 17.27 4.89 10.73
C LEU A 60 16.32 3.98 11.53
N THR A 61 16.51 3.87 12.85
CA THR A 61 15.60 3.11 13.72
C THR A 61 14.20 3.75 13.78
N GLN A 62 14.12 5.08 13.85
CA GLN A 62 12.85 5.80 13.82
C GLN A 62 12.14 5.69 12.47
N LEU A 63 12.88 5.74 11.36
CA LEU A 63 12.33 5.52 10.01
C LEU A 63 11.82 4.08 9.84
N ALA A 64 12.58 3.08 10.33
CA ALA A 64 12.13 1.68 10.30
C ALA A 64 10.89 1.45 11.15
N ALA A 65 10.79 2.09 12.33
CA ALA A 65 9.60 2.03 13.16
C ALA A 65 8.39 2.68 12.48
N LEU A 66 8.57 3.84 11.84
CA LEU A 66 7.51 4.52 11.10
C LEU A 66 7.05 3.72 9.87
N GLN A 67 8.00 3.11 9.14
CA GLN A 67 7.71 2.19 8.04
C GLN A 67 6.92 0.97 8.53
N LYS A 68 7.31 0.40 9.68
CA LYS A 68 6.58 -0.71 10.31
C LYS A 68 5.16 -0.31 10.68
N THR A 69 4.97 0.85 11.32
CA THR A 69 3.63 1.36 11.66
C THR A 69 2.78 1.58 10.42
N LEU A 70 3.39 2.05 9.33
CA LEU A 70 2.71 2.21 8.05
C LEU A 70 2.28 0.86 7.44
N THR A 71 3.16 -0.15 7.46
CA THR A 71 2.82 -1.49 6.96
C THR A 71 1.78 -2.19 7.84
N ASP A 72 1.86 -2.01 9.16
CA ASP A 72 0.86 -2.58 10.08
C ASP A 72 -0.53 -1.97 9.79
N PHE A 73 -0.59 -0.65 9.58
CA PHE A 73 -1.82 0.04 9.17
C PHE A 73 -2.31 -0.41 7.78
N GLU A 74 -1.41 -0.67 6.83
CA GLU A 74 -1.80 -1.23 5.53
C GLU A 74 -2.37 -2.65 5.66
N SER A 75 -1.84 -3.49 6.54
CA SER A 75 -2.35 -4.84 6.78
C SER A 75 -3.74 -4.86 7.42
N GLU A 76 -4.05 -3.86 8.27
CA GLU A 76 -5.40 -3.67 8.81
C GLU A 76 -6.41 -3.28 7.72
N ILE A 77 -5.93 -2.64 6.65
CA ILE A 77 -6.75 -2.21 5.52
C ILE A 77 -6.82 -3.30 4.43
N THR A 78 -5.77 -4.11 4.28
CA THR A 78 -5.69 -5.15 3.25
C THR A 78 -5.33 -6.50 3.87
N PRO A 79 -6.31 -7.42 4.01
CA PRO A 79 -6.08 -8.69 4.69
C PRO A 79 -5.18 -9.62 3.87
N ASP A 80 -4.23 -10.27 4.54
CA ASP A 80 -3.33 -11.28 3.93
C ASP A 80 -3.92 -12.70 3.91
N CYS A 81 -5.00 -12.92 4.66
CA CYS A 81 -5.74 -14.17 4.78
C CYS A 81 -7.25 -13.93 4.67
N TYR A 82 -8.05 -15.00 4.60
CA TYR A 82 -9.50 -14.89 4.60
C TYR A 82 -10.16 -15.85 5.61
N THR A 83 -11.33 -15.43 6.14
CA THR A 83 -12.23 -16.29 6.92
C THR A 83 -13.46 -16.66 6.08
N ASN A 84 -14.04 -15.66 5.42
CA ASN A 84 -15.05 -15.77 4.38
C ASN A 84 -14.43 -15.37 3.04
N SER A 85 -14.44 -16.26 2.04
CA SER A 85 -13.81 -16.02 0.73
C SER A 85 -14.51 -14.89 -0.04
N GLN A 86 -15.82 -14.70 0.15
CA GLN A 86 -16.60 -13.68 -0.56
C GLN A 86 -16.31 -12.26 -0.09
N GLU A 87 -15.78 -12.10 1.12
CA GLU A 87 -15.48 -10.80 1.74
C GLU A 87 -13.99 -10.44 1.62
N TYR A 88 -13.18 -11.32 1.03
CA TYR A 88 -11.75 -11.10 0.92
C TYR A 88 -11.45 -9.92 -0.02
N ILE A 89 -10.89 -8.84 0.54
CA ILE A 89 -10.48 -7.61 -0.18
C ILE A 89 -8.96 -7.42 -0.20
N GLY A 90 -8.19 -8.47 0.09
CA GLY A 90 -6.73 -8.41 0.07
C GLY A 90 -6.15 -8.22 -1.34
N LYS A 91 -4.83 -8.05 -1.42
CA LYS A 91 -4.12 -7.66 -2.65
C LYS A 91 -3.34 -8.79 -3.33
N ARG A 92 -3.50 -10.06 -2.92
CA ARG A 92 -2.89 -11.17 -3.66
C ARG A 92 -3.50 -11.28 -5.06
N ASN A 93 -2.66 -11.53 -6.05
CA ASN A 93 -3.02 -11.63 -7.47
C ASN A 93 -2.23 -12.73 -8.21
N THR A 94 -1.85 -13.77 -7.49
CA THR A 94 -1.12 -14.91 -8.01
C THR A 94 -1.81 -16.20 -7.62
N THR A 95 -1.94 -17.11 -8.59
CA THR A 95 -2.53 -18.44 -8.38
C THR A 95 -1.57 -19.37 -7.64
N ILE A 96 -2.06 -20.53 -7.19
CA ILE A 96 -1.22 -21.57 -6.54
C ILE A 96 -0.07 -22.00 -7.47
N SER A 97 -0.33 -22.15 -8.77
CA SER A 97 0.69 -22.50 -9.78
C SER A 97 1.58 -21.32 -10.21
N GLY A 98 1.39 -20.13 -9.63
CA GLY A 98 2.22 -18.96 -9.93
C GLY A 98 1.75 -18.15 -11.14
N HIS A 99 0.55 -18.36 -11.68
CA HIS A 99 0.03 -17.54 -12.75
C HIS A 99 -0.42 -16.17 -12.23
N VAL A 100 -0.15 -15.13 -13.02
CA VAL A 100 -0.65 -13.78 -12.75
C VAL A 100 -2.12 -13.72 -13.10
N CYS A 101 -2.92 -13.09 -12.22
CA CYS A 101 -4.33 -12.91 -12.43
C CYS A 101 -4.62 -11.85 -13.51
N GLN A 102 -5.59 -12.14 -14.38
CA GLN A 102 -6.25 -11.20 -15.27
C GLN A 102 -7.09 -10.20 -14.44
N LYS A 103 -7.17 -8.95 -14.89
CA LYS A 103 -8.06 -7.97 -14.26
C LYS A 103 -9.52 -8.33 -14.49
N TRP A 104 -10.34 -8.20 -13.45
CA TRP A 104 -11.78 -8.50 -13.50
C TRP A 104 -12.59 -7.60 -14.43
N LYS A 105 -12.06 -6.44 -14.82
CA LYS A 105 -12.70 -5.59 -15.82
C LYS A 105 -12.37 -6.03 -17.25
N ASP A 106 -11.24 -6.70 -17.45
CA ASP A 106 -10.75 -7.06 -18.76
C ASP A 106 -11.46 -8.33 -19.24
N GLN A 107 -11.84 -8.36 -20.52
CA GLN A 107 -12.51 -9.51 -21.16
C GLN A 107 -11.53 -10.36 -21.98
N THR A 108 -10.22 -10.25 -21.70
CA THR A 108 -9.15 -10.92 -22.45
C THR A 108 -8.00 -11.24 -21.50
N PRO A 109 -7.35 -12.42 -21.58
CA PRO A 109 -7.62 -13.53 -22.52
C PRO A 109 -8.93 -14.27 -22.30
N HIS A 110 -9.55 -14.16 -21.12
CA HIS A 110 -10.76 -14.90 -20.80
C HIS A 110 -11.96 -13.97 -20.67
N GLU A 111 -12.91 -14.09 -21.59
CA GLU A 111 -14.23 -13.46 -21.43
C GLU A 111 -14.98 -14.08 -20.26
N HIS A 112 -15.75 -13.29 -19.52
CA HIS A 112 -16.47 -13.74 -18.33
C HIS A 112 -17.72 -12.87 -18.06
N PRO A 113 -18.71 -13.39 -17.33
CA PRO A 113 -19.93 -12.63 -17.01
C PRO A 113 -19.63 -11.48 -16.04
N TYR A 114 -20.65 -10.64 -15.81
CA TYR A 114 -20.60 -9.65 -14.74
C TYR A 114 -20.63 -10.34 -13.37
N TYR A 115 -19.68 -9.98 -12.52
CA TYR A 115 -19.56 -10.45 -11.15
C TYR A 115 -19.81 -9.31 -10.16
N ILE A 116 -20.30 -9.67 -8.97
CA ILE A 116 -20.45 -8.73 -7.84
C ILE A 116 -19.24 -8.93 -6.93
N PHE A 117 -18.56 -7.84 -6.59
CA PHE A 117 -17.35 -7.85 -5.77
C PHE A 117 -17.55 -7.10 -4.46
N PRO A 118 -16.90 -7.54 -3.36
CA PRO A 118 -16.88 -6.79 -2.10
C PRO A 118 -16.21 -5.40 -2.26
N ASP A 119 -15.37 -5.23 -3.30
CA ASP A 119 -14.73 -3.96 -3.68
C ASP A 119 -15.70 -2.93 -4.29
N GLY A 120 -16.98 -3.31 -4.48
CA GLY A 120 -18.03 -2.48 -5.08
C GLY A 120 -18.01 -2.40 -6.60
N SER A 121 -16.90 -2.77 -7.26
CA SER A 121 -16.82 -2.85 -8.73
C SER A 121 -15.66 -3.73 -9.22
N ALA A 122 -15.74 -4.18 -10.47
CA ALA A 122 -14.66 -4.91 -11.15
C ALA A 122 -13.39 -4.07 -11.34
N GLU A 123 -13.52 -2.74 -11.48
CA GLU A 123 -12.37 -1.82 -11.55
C GLU A 123 -11.59 -1.84 -10.23
N ASN A 124 -12.30 -1.71 -9.10
CA ASN A 124 -11.69 -1.67 -7.78
C ASN A 124 -11.08 -3.02 -7.37
N ALA A 125 -11.75 -4.12 -7.76
CA ALA A 125 -11.22 -5.47 -7.56
C ALA A 125 -9.90 -5.71 -8.33
N GLY A 126 -9.60 -4.90 -9.34
CA GLY A 126 -8.33 -4.96 -10.08
C GLY A 126 -8.10 -6.34 -10.68
N ASN A 127 -6.93 -6.93 -10.42
CA ASN A 127 -6.63 -8.34 -10.68
C ASN A 127 -6.45 -9.15 -9.40
N TYR A 128 -7.03 -8.72 -8.28
CA TYR A 128 -6.85 -9.41 -7.02
C TYR A 128 -7.74 -10.64 -6.92
N CYS A 129 -7.31 -11.64 -6.16
CA CYS A 129 -8.06 -12.87 -5.93
C CYS A 129 -9.39 -12.59 -5.23
N ARG A 130 -10.51 -13.11 -5.76
CA ARG A 130 -11.87 -12.89 -5.24
C ARG A 130 -12.68 -14.17 -5.38
N ASP A 131 -13.82 -14.24 -4.70
CA ASP A 131 -14.75 -15.38 -4.83
C ASP A 131 -16.18 -14.93 -5.13
N PRO A 132 -16.44 -14.35 -6.32
CA PRO A 132 -17.79 -13.91 -6.69
C PRO A 132 -18.77 -15.07 -6.91
N SER A 133 -18.27 -16.30 -7.05
CA SER A 133 -19.06 -17.51 -7.29
C SER A 133 -19.39 -18.32 -6.03
N ASN A 134 -18.93 -17.88 -4.85
CA ASN A 134 -19.08 -18.63 -3.59
C ASN A 134 -18.52 -20.06 -3.66
N SER A 135 -17.33 -20.20 -4.23
CA SER A 135 -16.60 -21.47 -4.34
C SER A 135 -16.00 -21.94 -3.01
N GLY A 136 -15.83 -21.01 -2.05
CA GLY A 136 -15.23 -21.27 -0.73
C GLY A 136 -13.73 -20.92 -0.65
N THR A 137 -13.12 -20.53 -1.77
CA THR A 137 -11.72 -20.10 -1.83
C THR A 137 -11.57 -18.92 -2.80
N PRO A 138 -10.73 -17.91 -2.50
CA PRO A 138 -10.41 -16.87 -3.47
C PRO A 138 -9.72 -17.48 -4.70
N TRP A 139 -10.18 -17.10 -5.89
CA TRP A 139 -9.63 -17.51 -7.17
C TRP A 139 -9.50 -16.30 -8.09
N CYS A 140 -8.90 -16.48 -9.25
CA CYS A 140 -8.91 -15.48 -10.30
C CYS A 140 -8.87 -16.10 -11.69
N LEU A 141 -9.30 -15.33 -12.70
CA LEU A 141 -8.95 -15.63 -14.08
C LEU A 141 -7.44 -15.39 -14.27
N THR A 142 -6.77 -16.17 -15.10
CA THR A 142 -5.32 -16.02 -15.31
C THR A 142 -5.00 -15.28 -16.61
N GLU A 143 -3.87 -14.58 -16.68
CA GLU A 143 -3.39 -13.99 -17.94
C GLU A 143 -2.88 -15.05 -18.94
N ASN A 144 -2.77 -16.32 -18.53
CA ASN A 144 -2.39 -17.41 -19.40
C ASN A 144 -3.60 -17.89 -20.23
N PRO A 145 -3.58 -17.79 -21.57
CA PRO A 145 -4.71 -18.22 -22.40
C PRO A 145 -5.04 -19.71 -22.30
N LYS A 146 -4.12 -20.53 -21.78
CA LYS A 146 -4.31 -21.99 -21.61
C LYS A 146 -4.93 -22.37 -20.27
N THR A 147 -4.93 -21.47 -19.29
CA THR A 147 -5.46 -21.71 -17.94
C THR A 147 -6.49 -20.63 -17.67
N ARG A 148 -7.78 -20.97 -17.72
CA ARG A 148 -8.84 -19.97 -17.60
C ARG A 148 -8.87 -19.30 -16.23
N ASP A 149 -8.99 -20.11 -15.20
CA ASP A 149 -9.08 -19.71 -13.80
C ASP A 149 -8.34 -20.73 -12.94
N GLU A 150 -7.92 -20.28 -11.77
CA GLU A 150 -7.28 -21.12 -10.76
C GLU A 150 -7.43 -20.50 -9.37
N ASP A 151 -7.45 -21.35 -8.36
CA ASP A 151 -7.39 -20.94 -6.96
C ASP A 151 -6.13 -20.13 -6.66
N CYS A 152 -6.29 -19.15 -5.79
CA CYS A 152 -5.19 -18.32 -5.35
C CYS A 152 -4.49 -18.88 -4.12
N SER A 153 -3.21 -18.53 -3.97
CA SER A 153 -2.41 -18.89 -2.81
C SER A 153 -2.74 -18.00 -1.58
N VAL A 154 -4.02 -17.79 -1.26
CA VAL A 154 -4.45 -17.03 -0.08
C VAL A 154 -4.70 -18.02 1.06
N PRO A 155 -4.01 -17.91 2.21
CA PRO A 155 -4.25 -18.80 3.34
C PRO A 155 -5.57 -18.45 4.06
N ARG A 156 -6.16 -19.43 4.75
CA ARG A 156 -7.24 -19.15 5.70
C ARG A 156 -6.67 -18.60 7.00
N CYS A 157 -7.35 -17.63 7.61
CA CYS A 157 -6.85 -16.99 8.84
C CYS A 157 -6.78 -17.94 10.05
N ASP A 158 -7.59 -19.01 10.08
CA ASP A 158 -7.58 -20.04 11.12
C ASP A 158 -6.47 -21.09 10.94
N THR A 159 -5.74 -21.02 9.83
CA THR A 159 -4.66 -21.97 9.47
C THR A 159 -3.27 -21.33 9.46
N LEU A 160 -3.17 -20.03 9.78
CA LEU A 160 -1.91 -19.27 9.86
C LEU A 160 -1.15 -19.52 11.16
#